data_AF-A0A434LJN3-F1
#
_entry.id   AF-A0A434LJN3-F1
#
_cell.length_a   1.000
_cell.length_b   1.000
_cell.length_c   1.000
_cell.angle_alpha   90.00
_cell.angle_beta   90.00
_cell.angle_gamma   90.00
#
_symmetry.space_group_name_H-M   'P 1'
#
loop_
_entity.id
_entity.type
_entity.pdbx_description
1 polymer ?
#
loop_
_entity_poly.entity_id
_entity_poly.type
_entity_poly.pdbx_seq_one_letter_code
_entity_poly.pdbx_strand_id
1 'polypeptide(L)'
;MPTRQPHFFALLGAILLLTPSLVAAGKIDVQVTSAIPIPNLQDRGLHDTGSPSVSVARLKSGLDALAANDIAGALQVRETLPVNSLDRHILAWAIALYGGDKVPSGDIAHAAKMLPNWPGLIALRKNSERALYRENPAPETVVKAFGGSQPQTVEGVVILARSYVSQSNV
;
A
#
# COMPACT_ATOMS: atom_id res chain seq x y z
N MET A 1 18.81 10.07 33.13
CA MET A 1 18.69 10.56 31.74
C MET A 1 19.95 10.19 30.98
N PRO A 2 19.83 9.53 29.82
CA PRO A 2 20.80 9.73 28.73
C PRO A 2 20.04 9.94 27.40
N THR A 3 20.06 11.16 26.83
CA THR A 3 21.00 11.66 25.80
C THR A 3 20.99 10.86 24.49
N ARG A 4 20.28 11.42 23.50
CA ARG A 4 20.44 11.14 22.06
C ARG A 4 21.84 11.51 21.59
N GLN A 5 22.42 10.72 20.69
CA GLN A 5 23.39 11.22 19.71
C GLN A 5 23.10 10.62 18.31
N PRO A 6 23.19 11.43 17.24
CA PRO A 6 23.13 11.00 15.85
C PRO A 6 24.53 10.68 15.30
N HIS A 7 24.64 9.65 14.46
CA HIS A 7 25.87 9.36 13.73
C HIS A 7 25.87 10.08 12.37
N PHE A 8 26.78 11.04 12.23
CA PHE A 8 27.22 11.67 10.98
C PHE A 8 28.74 11.46 10.84
N PHE A 9 29.23 11.49 9.59
CA PHE A 9 30.63 11.35 9.11
C PHE A 9 31.15 9.89 9.06
N ALA A 10 31.98 9.45 8.12
CA ALA A 10 32.57 9.93 6.87
C ALA A 10 33.35 8.72 6.28
N LEU A 11 33.65 8.61 4.98
CA LEU A 11 34.89 9.02 4.26
C LEU A 11 35.06 7.87 3.22
N LEU A 12 35.45 8.04 1.96
CA LEU A 12 36.83 8.24 1.54
C LEU A 12 36.84 8.36 0.00
N GLY A 13 37.56 9.36 -0.52
CA GLY A 13 37.80 9.53 -1.95
C GLY A 13 38.91 8.64 -2.50
N ALA A 14 38.92 8.47 -3.82
CA ALA A 14 40.11 8.11 -4.58
C ALA A 14 40.03 8.77 -5.96
N ILE A 15 40.84 9.81 -6.14
CA ILE A 15 41.13 10.45 -7.43
C ILE A 15 42.35 9.72 -7.99
N LEU A 16 42.21 9.12 -9.19
CA LEU A 16 43.35 8.63 -9.97
C LEU A 16 43.39 9.38 -11.31
N LEU A 17 44.49 10.09 -11.53
CA LEU A 17 44.86 10.75 -12.78
C LEU A 17 45.27 9.70 -13.84
N LEU A 18 44.75 9.80 -15.06
CA LEU A 18 45.34 9.16 -16.23
C LEU A 18 45.04 9.95 -17.52
N THR A 19 46.05 9.99 -18.39
CA THR A 19 46.40 10.95 -19.46
C THR A 19 45.46 11.06 -20.68
N PRO A 20 45.53 12.15 -21.47
CA PRO A 20 44.77 12.29 -22.72
C PRO A 20 45.47 11.57 -23.89
N SER A 21 44.80 10.63 -24.54
CA SER A 21 45.20 10.06 -25.83
C SER A 21 44.36 10.68 -26.94
N LEU A 22 45.02 11.37 -27.88
CA LEU A 22 44.43 11.93 -29.09
C LEU A 22 44.08 10.77 -30.05
N VAL A 23 42.80 10.56 -30.35
CA VAL A 23 42.36 9.59 -31.37
C VAL A 23 41.93 10.36 -32.62
N ALA A 24 42.49 9.92 -33.74
CA ALA A 24 42.31 10.46 -35.07
C ALA A 24 40.85 10.51 -35.53
N ALA A 25 40.53 11.53 -36.34
CA ALA A 25 39.24 11.71 -36.99
C ALA A 25 38.95 10.54 -37.96
N GLY A 26 38.18 9.55 -37.48
CA GLY A 26 37.53 8.55 -38.29
C GLY A 26 36.18 9.06 -38.80
N LYS A 27 35.91 8.88 -40.08
CA LYS A 27 34.66 9.29 -40.76
C LYS A 27 33.44 8.74 -40.00
N ILE A 28 32.47 9.62 -39.72
CA ILE A 28 31.19 9.23 -39.13
C ILE A 28 30.38 8.54 -40.23
N ASP A 29 30.41 7.21 -40.27
CA ASP A 29 29.35 6.46 -40.93
C ASP A 29 28.07 6.72 -40.14
N VAL A 30 27.12 7.42 -40.77
CA VAL A 30 25.76 7.56 -40.25
C VAL A 30 25.12 6.18 -40.35
N GLN A 31 25.30 5.36 -39.32
CA GLN A 31 24.51 4.16 -39.17
C GLN A 31 23.08 4.61 -38.93
N VAL A 32 22.25 4.52 -39.97
CA VAL A 32 20.79 4.60 -39.81
C VAL A 32 20.42 3.41 -38.94
N THR A 33 20.15 3.66 -37.66
CA THR A 33 19.48 2.69 -36.79
C THR A 33 18.16 2.35 -37.47
N SER A 34 18.06 1.15 -38.02
CA SER A 34 16.77 0.62 -38.45
C SER A 34 15.85 0.61 -37.24
N ALA A 35 14.69 1.22 -37.37
CA ALA A 35 13.67 1.13 -36.33
C ALA A 35 13.33 -0.36 -36.13
N ILE A 36 13.33 -0.81 -34.88
CA ILE A 36 12.76 -2.12 -34.53
C ILE A 36 11.28 -2.06 -34.94
N PRO A 37 10.80 -2.94 -35.83
CA PRO A 37 9.37 -3.01 -36.13
C PRO A 37 8.64 -3.32 -34.83
N ILE A 38 7.83 -2.39 -34.34
CA ILE A 38 6.94 -2.67 -33.21
C ILE A 38 5.89 -3.65 -33.77
N PRO A 39 5.86 -4.92 -33.33
CA PRO A 39 4.79 -5.81 -33.75
C PRO A 39 3.47 -5.19 -33.31
N ASN A 40 2.49 -5.11 -34.23
CA ASN A 40 1.15 -4.66 -33.93
C ASN A 40 0.57 -5.58 -32.85
N LEU A 41 0.59 -5.12 -31.58
CA LEU A 41 0.17 -5.93 -30.42
C LEU A 41 -1.35 -6.09 -30.34
N GLN A 42 -2.10 -5.44 -31.23
CA GLN A 42 -3.55 -5.53 -31.34
C GLN A 42 -4.07 -6.96 -31.56
N ASP A 43 -3.24 -7.91 -31.99
CA ASP A 43 -3.67 -9.28 -32.29
C ASP A 43 -3.36 -10.32 -31.18
N ARG A 44 -2.82 -9.89 -30.04
CA ARG A 44 -2.79 -10.73 -28.84
C ARG A 44 -3.89 -10.24 -27.92
N GLY A 45 -4.91 -11.07 -27.72
CA GLY A 45 -6.04 -10.87 -26.79
C GLY A 45 -5.58 -10.63 -25.35
N LEU A 46 -5.00 -9.45 -25.13
CA LEU A 46 -4.54 -8.95 -23.87
C LEU A 46 -5.79 -8.48 -23.14
N HIS A 47 -6.04 -9.10 -21.99
CA HIS A 47 -7.06 -8.67 -21.06
C HIS A 47 -7.05 -7.14 -20.96
N ASP A 48 -8.19 -6.51 -21.18
CA ASP A 48 -8.42 -5.06 -21.06
C ASP A 48 -8.18 -4.62 -19.61
N THR A 49 -6.90 -4.55 -19.25
CA THR A 49 -6.40 -3.89 -18.07
C THR A 49 -6.32 -2.43 -18.46
N GLY A 50 -7.45 -1.72 -18.32
CA GLY A 50 -7.64 -0.38 -18.86
C GLY A 50 -6.39 0.49 -18.78
N SER A 51 -6.09 1.21 -19.87
CA SER A 51 -4.82 1.90 -20.13
C SER A 51 -4.11 2.42 -18.86
N PRO A 52 -2.81 2.15 -18.66
CA PRO A 52 -2.08 2.50 -17.42
C PRO A 52 -2.22 3.97 -17.00
N SER A 53 -2.42 4.87 -17.95
CA SER A 53 -2.67 6.30 -17.67
C SER A 53 -3.98 6.54 -16.93
N VAL A 54 -5.04 5.79 -17.27
CA VAL A 54 -6.37 5.92 -16.66
C VAL A 54 -6.37 5.32 -15.25
N SER A 55 -5.66 4.21 -15.02
CA SER A 55 -5.56 3.60 -13.70
C SER A 55 -4.79 4.49 -12.72
N VAL A 56 -3.68 5.10 -13.16
CA VAL A 56 -2.91 6.07 -12.36
C VAL A 56 -3.73 7.32 -12.04
N ALA A 57 -4.52 7.83 -13.01
CA ALA A 57 -5.42 8.96 -12.76
C ALA A 57 -6.49 8.64 -11.70
N ARG A 58 -7.07 7.43 -11.75
CA ARG A 58 -8.02 6.96 -10.71
C ARG A 58 -7.34 6.79 -9.36
N LEU A 59 -6.16 6.18 -9.31
CA LEU A 59 -5.40 6.07 -8.06
C LEU A 59 -5.15 7.44 -7.44
N LYS A 60 -4.69 8.41 -8.25
CA LYS A 60 -4.47 9.78 -7.78
C LYS A 60 -5.75 10.38 -7.21
N SER A 61 -6.87 10.26 -7.91
CA SER A 61 -8.17 10.74 -7.43
C SER A 61 -8.56 10.16 -6.07
N GLY A 62 -8.33 8.85 -5.87
CA GLY A 62 -8.60 8.21 -4.57
C GLY A 62 -7.68 8.70 -3.45
N LEU A 63 -6.41 8.96 -3.76
CA LEU A 63 -5.46 9.54 -2.80
C LEU A 63 -5.77 11.00 -2.50
N ASP A 64 -6.23 11.77 -3.48
CA ASP A 64 -6.67 13.16 -3.29
C ASP A 64 -7.93 13.20 -2.39
N ALA A 65 -8.89 12.29 -2.59
CA ALA A 65 -10.06 12.15 -1.72
C ALA A 65 -9.66 11.81 -0.27
N LEU A 66 -8.72 10.86 -0.11
CA LEU A 66 -8.18 10.52 1.21
C LEU A 66 -7.49 11.73 1.88
N ALA A 67 -6.69 12.49 1.14
CA ALA A 67 -6.04 13.70 1.64
C ALA A 67 -7.04 14.80 2.04
N ALA A 68 -8.19 14.86 1.36
CA ALA A 68 -9.31 15.74 1.70
C ALA A 68 -10.19 15.22 2.84
N ASN A 69 -9.82 14.10 3.49
CA ASN A 69 -10.62 13.41 4.52
C ASN A 69 -12.00 12.91 4.01
N ASP A 70 -12.13 12.75 2.68
CA ASP A 70 -13.26 12.11 2.02
C ASP A 70 -13.01 10.59 1.90
N ILE A 71 -13.21 9.91 3.03
CA ILE A 71 -12.99 8.47 3.14
C ILE A 71 -13.99 7.68 2.29
N ALA A 72 -15.23 8.16 2.20
CA ALA A 72 -16.27 7.54 1.38
C ALA A 72 -15.91 7.62 -0.11
N GLY A 73 -15.46 8.79 -0.58
CA GLY A 73 -14.95 8.97 -1.94
C GLY A 73 -13.72 8.10 -2.22
N ALA A 74 -12.77 8.02 -1.30
CA ALA A 74 -11.59 7.16 -1.44
C ALA A 74 -11.97 5.66 -1.56
N LEU A 75 -12.91 5.18 -0.75
CA LEU A 75 -13.44 3.81 -0.83
C LEU A 75 -14.17 3.57 -2.15
N GLN A 76 -14.97 4.53 -2.61
CA GLN A 76 -15.66 4.42 -3.90
C GLN A 76 -14.67 4.32 -5.05
N VAL A 77 -13.63 5.16 -5.08
CA VAL A 77 -12.59 5.10 -6.11
C VAL A 77 -11.86 3.75 -6.07
N ARG A 78 -11.57 3.20 -4.89
CA ARG A 78 -10.96 1.86 -4.73
C ARG A 78 -11.75 0.78 -5.45
N GLU A 79 -13.08 0.82 -5.42
CA GLU A 79 -13.92 -0.17 -6.11
C GLU A 79 -13.95 -0.01 -7.64
N THR A 80 -13.52 1.14 -8.17
CA THR A 80 -13.38 1.36 -9.63
C THR A 80 -12.02 0.91 -10.19
N LEU A 81 -11.05 0.64 -9.32
CA LEU A 81 -9.73 0.15 -9.72
C LEU A 81 -9.81 -1.36 -10.01
N PRO A 82 -9.08 -1.88 -11.00
CA PRO A 82 -9.13 -3.30 -11.33
C PRO A 82 -8.83 -4.18 -10.11
N VAL A 83 -9.60 -5.26 -9.96
CA VAL A 83 -9.40 -6.24 -8.89
C VAL A 83 -7.98 -6.78 -8.96
N ASN A 84 -7.32 -6.91 -7.81
CA ASN A 84 -5.93 -7.35 -7.66
C ASN A 84 -4.86 -6.47 -8.33
N SER A 85 -5.21 -5.27 -8.80
CA SER A 85 -4.22 -4.31 -9.29
C SER A 85 -3.38 -3.72 -8.17
N LEU A 86 -2.12 -3.37 -8.48
CA LEU A 86 -1.25 -2.64 -7.58
C LEU A 86 -1.89 -1.32 -7.12
N ASP A 87 -2.53 -0.61 -8.04
CA ASP A 87 -3.22 0.65 -7.74
C ASP A 87 -4.31 0.46 -6.68
N ARG A 88 -5.15 -0.57 -6.81
CA ARG A 88 -6.17 -0.91 -5.80
C ARG A 88 -5.53 -1.26 -4.46
N HIS A 89 -4.40 -1.97 -4.49
CA HIS A 89 -3.66 -2.34 -3.27
C HIS A 89 -3.06 -1.12 -2.57
N ILE A 90 -2.44 -0.19 -3.32
CA ILE A 90 -1.91 1.07 -2.78
C ILE A 90 -3.02 1.87 -2.12
N LEU A 91 -4.17 2.03 -2.78
CA LEU A 91 -5.28 2.81 -2.25
C LEU A 91 -5.91 2.14 -1.02
N ALA A 92 -6.11 0.81 -1.05
CA ALA A 92 -6.62 0.07 0.11
C ALA A 92 -5.70 0.19 1.33
N TRP A 93 -4.38 0.07 1.12
CA TRP A 93 -3.37 0.26 2.16
C TRP A 93 -3.36 1.67 2.73
N ALA A 94 -3.40 2.69 1.86
CA ALA A 94 -3.42 4.09 2.27
C ALA A 94 -4.67 4.42 3.09
N ILE A 95 -5.86 3.96 2.65
CA ILE A 95 -7.10 4.10 3.41
C ILE A 95 -6.97 3.42 4.78
N ALA A 96 -6.45 2.18 4.83
CA ALA A 96 -6.32 1.42 6.07
C ALA A 96 -5.35 2.06 7.10
N LEU A 97 -4.31 2.77 6.63
CA LEU A 97 -3.37 3.50 7.49
C LEU A 97 -3.89 4.87 7.91
N TYR A 98 -4.43 5.65 6.98
CA TYR A 98 -4.64 7.09 7.14
C TYR A 98 -6.11 7.51 7.17
N GLY A 99 -7.05 6.63 6.84
CA GLY A 99 -8.47 6.99 6.79
C GLY A 99 -9.14 7.17 8.16
N GLY A 100 -8.42 6.89 9.25
CA GLY A 100 -8.84 7.20 10.61
C GLY A 100 -10.12 6.49 11.02
N ASP A 101 -11.00 7.20 11.73
CA ASP A 101 -12.14 6.59 12.42
C ASP A 101 -13.30 6.16 11.51
N LYS A 102 -13.30 6.64 10.25
CA LYS A 102 -14.37 6.38 9.27
C LYS A 102 -14.14 5.10 8.45
N VAL A 103 -13.00 4.43 8.61
CA VAL A 103 -12.70 3.21 7.85
C VAL A 103 -13.20 1.98 8.62
N PRO A 104 -13.99 1.11 7.97
CA PRO A 104 -14.47 -0.11 8.61
C PRO A 104 -13.34 -1.08 9.00
N SER A 105 -13.52 -1.78 10.13
CA SER A 105 -12.58 -2.78 10.65
C SER A 105 -12.32 -3.90 9.65
N GLY A 106 -13.37 -4.33 8.94
CA GLY A 106 -13.32 -5.33 7.88
C GLY A 106 -12.46 -4.90 6.70
N ASP A 107 -12.56 -3.63 6.27
CA ASP A 107 -11.74 -3.08 5.20
C ASP A 107 -10.26 -3.05 5.58
N ILE A 108 -9.94 -2.62 6.81
CA ILE A 108 -8.56 -2.58 7.32
C ILE A 108 -8.00 -4.01 7.43
N ALA A 109 -8.77 -4.94 7.98
CA ALA A 109 -8.37 -6.33 8.12
C ALA A 109 -8.20 -7.03 6.76
N HIS A 110 -9.05 -6.71 5.79
CA HIS A 110 -8.91 -7.21 4.42
C HIS A 110 -7.64 -6.68 3.76
N ALA A 111 -7.34 -5.39 3.90
CA ALA A 111 -6.09 -4.78 3.41
C ALA A 111 -4.85 -5.45 4.03
N ALA A 112 -4.87 -5.75 5.33
CA ALA A 112 -3.77 -6.46 5.98
C ALA A 112 -3.59 -7.89 5.45
N LYS A 113 -4.69 -8.61 5.20
CA LYS A 113 -4.66 -10.00 4.69
C LYS A 113 -4.15 -10.10 3.26
N MET A 114 -4.56 -9.18 2.40
CA MET A 114 -4.15 -9.18 1.00
C MET A 114 -2.71 -8.69 0.80
N LEU A 115 -2.11 -8.03 1.80
CA LEU A 115 -0.78 -7.40 1.73
C LEU A 115 0.20 -7.88 2.83
N PRO A 116 0.47 -9.20 2.98
CA PRO A 116 1.21 -9.76 4.12
C PRO A 116 2.67 -9.31 4.28
N ASN A 117 3.26 -8.66 3.28
CA ASN A 117 4.65 -8.19 3.29
C ASN A 117 4.77 -6.67 3.12
N TRP A 118 3.65 -5.94 3.27
CA TRP A 118 3.64 -4.50 3.11
C TRP A 118 4.03 -3.77 4.40
N PRO A 119 4.56 -2.54 4.30
CA PRO A 119 4.89 -1.75 5.47
C PRO A 119 3.65 -1.45 6.32
N GLY A 120 3.84 -1.34 7.64
CA GLY A 120 2.81 -0.86 8.56
C GLY A 120 1.76 -1.89 8.98
N LEU A 121 1.94 -3.19 8.74
CA LEU A 121 0.96 -4.22 9.13
C LEU A 121 0.56 -4.23 10.61
N ILE A 122 1.49 -3.88 11.51
CA ILE A 122 1.18 -3.70 12.94
C ILE A 122 0.23 -2.50 13.15
N ALA A 123 0.40 -1.42 12.39
CA ALA A 123 -0.50 -0.28 12.45
C ALA A 123 -1.88 -0.65 11.89
N LEU A 124 -1.96 -1.36 10.76
CA LEU A 124 -3.22 -1.87 10.23
C LEU A 124 -3.93 -2.75 11.27
N ARG A 125 -3.21 -3.65 11.94
CA ARG A 125 -3.78 -4.48 13.01
C ARG A 125 -4.39 -3.61 14.11
N LYS A 126 -3.63 -2.66 14.65
CA LYS A 126 -4.13 -1.76 15.71
C LYS A 126 -5.32 -0.91 15.25
N ASN A 127 -5.30 -0.42 14.02
CA ASN A 127 -6.40 0.35 13.44
C ASN A 127 -7.66 -0.51 13.30
N SER A 128 -7.52 -1.76 12.86
CA SER A 128 -8.65 -2.70 12.75
C SER A 128 -9.31 -2.99 14.09
N GLU A 129 -8.52 -3.13 15.16
CA GLU A 129 -9.04 -3.37 16.51
C GLU A 129 -9.80 -2.16 17.06
N ARG A 130 -9.27 -0.94 16.88
CA ARG A 130 -9.96 0.29 17.28
C ARG A 130 -11.25 0.51 16.49
N ALA A 131 -11.23 0.23 15.19
CA ALA A 131 -12.44 0.29 14.37
C ALA A 131 -13.48 -0.75 14.82
N LEU A 132 -13.06 -1.99 15.07
CA LEU A 132 -13.93 -3.05 15.55
C LEU A 132 -14.59 -2.68 16.88
N TYR A 133 -13.82 -2.05 17.79
CA TYR A 133 -14.35 -1.53 19.05
C TYR A 133 -15.44 -0.48 18.85
N ARG A 134 -15.24 0.47 17.94
CA ARG A 134 -16.24 1.51 17.62
C ARG A 134 -17.49 0.95 16.96
N GLU A 135 -17.30 -0.01 16.06
CA GLU A 135 -18.41 -0.68 15.36
C GLU A 135 -19.26 -1.53 16.31
N ASN A 136 -18.63 -2.08 17.35
CA ASN A 136 -19.28 -2.93 18.36
C ASN A 136 -20.21 -4.00 17.75
N PRO A 137 -19.72 -4.84 16.81
CA PRO A 137 -20.55 -5.86 16.18
C PRO A 137 -20.88 -6.99 17.17
N ALA A 138 -21.72 -7.93 16.72
CA ALA A 138 -22.12 -9.07 17.54
C ALA A 138 -20.91 -9.91 18.03
N PRO A 139 -20.97 -10.51 19.24
CA PRO A 139 -19.85 -11.23 19.85
C PRO A 139 -19.18 -12.26 18.95
N GLU A 140 -19.95 -13.03 18.20
CA GLU A 140 -19.46 -14.04 17.25
C GLU A 140 -18.64 -13.43 16.12
N THR A 141 -18.99 -12.21 15.68
CA THR A 141 -18.25 -11.47 14.67
C THR A 141 -16.91 -10.98 15.23
N VAL A 142 -16.89 -10.51 16.48
CA VAL A 142 -15.65 -10.10 17.15
C VAL A 142 -14.69 -11.28 17.29
N VAL A 143 -15.15 -12.40 17.83
CA VAL A 143 -14.31 -13.60 18.01
C VAL A 143 -13.76 -14.09 16.66
N LYS A 144 -14.60 -14.10 15.62
CA LYS A 144 -14.18 -14.44 14.25
C LYS A 144 -13.16 -13.45 13.68
N ALA A 145 -13.31 -12.15 13.96
CA ALA A 145 -12.38 -11.13 13.48
C ALA A 145 -10.98 -11.29 14.09
N PHE A 146 -10.90 -11.63 15.38
CA PHE A 146 -9.61 -11.94 16.03
C PHE A 146 -9.03 -13.29 15.56
N GLY A 147 -9.86 -14.28 15.24
CA GLY A 147 -9.40 -15.54 14.65
C GLY A 147 -8.32 -16.25 15.46
N GLY A 148 -8.37 -16.14 16.79
CA GLY A 148 -7.38 -16.70 17.73
C GLY A 148 -6.11 -15.87 17.93
N SER A 149 -5.93 -14.76 17.21
CA SER A 149 -4.81 -13.84 17.45
C SER A 149 -5.03 -12.98 18.69
N GLN A 150 -3.94 -12.67 19.40
CA GLN A 150 -4.00 -11.80 20.57
C GLN A 150 -4.18 -10.33 20.16
N PRO A 151 -5.01 -9.55 20.88
CA PRO A 151 -5.15 -8.13 20.65
C PRO A 151 -3.84 -7.35 20.86
N GLN A 152 -3.66 -6.27 20.11
CA GLN A 152 -2.51 -5.37 20.18
C GLN A 152 -2.87 -3.97 20.72
N THR A 153 -4.13 -3.76 21.09
CA THR A 153 -4.69 -2.52 21.64
C THR A 153 -5.55 -2.81 22.88
N VAL A 154 -5.75 -1.81 23.73
CA VAL A 154 -6.63 -1.92 24.89
C VAL A 154 -8.07 -2.11 24.44
N GLU A 155 -8.48 -1.38 23.41
CA GLU A 155 -9.79 -1.49 22.77
C GLU A 155 -10.06 -2.92 22.29
N GLY A 156 -9.06 -3.53 21.63
CA GLY A 156 -9.11 -4.92 21.19
C GLY A 156 -9.24 -5.93 22.34
N VAL A 157 -8.49 -5.73 23.44
CA VAL A 157 -8.64 -6.55 24.66
C VAL A 157 -10.04 -6.45 25.22
N VAL A 158 -10.56 -5.23 25.36
CA VAL A 158 -11.87 -4.99 25.96
C VAL A 158 -12.99 -5.61 25.13
N ILE A 159 -13.01 -5.40 23.81
CA ILE A 159 -14.08 -5.95 22.98
C ILE A 159 -14.03 -7.48 22.94
N LEU A 160 -12.85 -8.08 22.82
CA LEU A 160 -12.71 -9.53 22.79
C LEU A 160 -13.15 -10.18 24.11
N ALA A 161 -12.73 -9.61 25.25
CA ALA A 161 -13.15 -10.08 26.57
C ALA A 161 -14.68 -10.01 26.75
N ARG A 162 -15.30 -8.87 26.39
CA ARG A 162 -16.76 -8.71 26.44
C ARG A 162 -17.46 -9.75 25.59
N SER A 163 -16.97 -10.00 24.38
CA SER A 163 -17.56 -11.00 23.48
C SER A 163 -17.51 -12.42 24.04
N TYR A 164 -16.40 -12.83 24.67
CA TYR A 164 -16.32 -14.14 25.31
C TYR A 164 -17.26 -14.29 26.51
N VAL A 165 -17.38 -13.25 27.34
CA VAL A 165 -18.34 -13.24 28.45
C VAL A 165 -19.77 -13.37 27.92
N SER A 166 -20.13 -12.62 26.87
CA SER A 166 -21.47 -12.70 26.27
C SER A 166 -21.77 -14.08 25.67
N GLN A 167 -20.80 -14.75 25.04
CA GLN A 167 -20.99 -16.09 24.47
C GLN A 167 -21.00 -17.21 25.51
N SER A 168 -20.47 -16.97 26.71
CA SER A 168 -20.49 -17.97 27.80
C SER A 168 -21.81 -17.95 28.59
N ASN A 169 -22.62 -16.91 28.40
CA ASN A 169 -23.89 -16.68 29.10
C ASN A 169 -25.13 -17.09 28.27
N VAL A 170 -24.92 -17.83 27.17
CA VAL A 170 -25.97 -18.40 26.30
C VAL A 170 -25.95 -19.92 26.33
#